data_AF-A0AAW9WH70-F1
#
_entry.id   AF-A0AAW9WH70-F1
#
_cell.length_a   1.000
_cell.length_b   1.000
_cell.length_c   1.000
_cell.angle_alpha   90.00
_cell.angle_beta   90.00
_cell.angle_gamma   90.00
#
_symmetry.space_group_name_H-M   'P 1'
#
loop_
_entity.id
_entity.type
_entity.pdbx_description
1 polymer ?
#
loop_
_entity_poly.entity_id
_entity_poly.type
_entity_poly.pdbx_seq_one_letter_code
_entity_poly.pdbx_strand_id
1 'polypeptide(L)'
;MKGKQRIKNYLSGCPILYRTVKRLSLLIGTPSQKQIERMVFRYNRKRFRKYSGCFKKSRARDRAYMTWLYHVVEKGLSMPEMRLGFGEDKIRELYRVIAEYSKNYGKTDPALYAAVSTALEYERIHAESRYSLPPEILALLKDIRKEYPTASPLNQITYDAEHYFSCSEKSFDQFSASRHSVRNFGTEPVAVETILEAVKIAGNAPSACNRQPARVHIVSDREKIRKCLELQNGNRGFGHLADKLLIITGDLSVVLGAQEFFDLNTNVGIFLMNLCYALHYKKIAHCVLNWYALPKQDKMLRKILELEASETVAAMIVCGNVPKSFKIVMSPRLPVSELYVLH
;
A
#
# COMPACT_ATOMS: atom_id res chain seq x y z
N MET A 1 13.39 -15.79 -36.83
CA MET A 1 14.52 -14.90 -37.21
C MET A 1 14.44 -13.45 -36.72
N LYS A 2 13.37 -12.98 -36.04
CA LYS A 2 13.26 -11.57 -35.59
C LYS A 2 13.82 -11.27 -34.18
N GLY A 3 14.25 -12.27 -33.42
CA GLY A 3 14.84 -12.09 -32.06
C GLY A 3 16.34 -11.76 -32.03
N LYS A 4 17.09 -12.05 -33.11
CA LYS A 4 18.55 -11.83 -33.17
C LYS A 4 18.94 -10.35 -33.39
N GLN A 5 18.01 -9.51 -33.86
CA GLN A 5 18.31 -8.12 -34.21
C GLN A 5 18.28 -7.16 -32.99
N ARG A 6 17.50 -7.47 -31.94
CA ARG A 6 17.37 -6.59 -30.76
C ARG A 6 18.59 -6.59 -29.83
N ILE A 7 19.31 -7.72 -29.72
CA ILE A 7 20.55 -7.81 -28.93
C ILE A 7 21.72 -7.12 -29.66
N LYS A 8 21.67 -7.07 -31.00
CA LYS A 8 22.70 -6.48 -31.86
C LYS A 8 22.80 -4.95 -31.71
N ASN A 9 21.68 -4.29 -31.43
CA ASN A 9 21.61 -2.83 -31.29
C ASN A 9 21.99 -2.32 -29.88
N TYR A 10 22.00 -3.18 -28.86
CA TYR A 10 22.37 -2.79 -27.48
C TYR A 10 23.88 -2.94 -27.20
N LEU A 11 24.62 -3.59 -28.11
CA LEU A 11 26.03 -3.96 -27.92
C LEU A 11 26.96 -3.39 -29.00
N SER A 12 26.47 -2.46 -29.83
CA SER A 12 27.16 -1.90 -31.00
C SER A 12 28.31 -0.94 -30.68
N GLY A 13 28.53 -0.57 -29.41
CA GLY A 13 29.60 0.35 -29.01
C GLY A 13 31.01 -0.25 -28.93
N CYS A 14 31.20 -1.58 -29.07
CA CYS A 14 32.53 -2.20 -28.96
C CYS A 14 32.66 -3.54 -29.74
N PRO A 15 33.22 -3.54 -30.97
CA PRO A 15 33.31 -4.72 -31.85
C PRO A 15 34.13 -5.90 -31.30
N ILE A 16 35.13 -5.60 -30.45
CA ILE A 16 36.03 -6.60 -29.84
C ILE A 16 35.29 -7.38 -28.75
N LEU A 17 34.52 -6.70 -27.91
CA LEU A 17 33.72 -7.32 -26.85
C LEU A 17 32.64 -8.24 -27.43
N TYR A 18 32.00 -7.83 -28.53
CA TYR A 18 30.97 -8.60 -29.22
C TYR A 18 31.50 -9.94 -29.78
N ARG A 19 32.70 -9.97 -30.37
CA ARG A 19 33.31 -11.22 -30.88
C ARG A 19 33.71 -12.17 -29.75
N THR A 20 34.21 -11.65 -28.64
CA THR A 20 34.63 -12.45 -27.47
C THR A 20 33.43 -13.05 -26.73
N VAL A 21 32.39 -12.25 -26.48
CA VAL A 21 31.15 -12.72 -25.82
C VAL A 21 30.38 -13.72 -26.69
N LYS A 22 30.36 -13.55 -28.01
CA LYS A 22 29.69 -14.46 -28.93
C LYS A 22 30.42 -15.81 -29.08
N ARG A 23 31.76 -15.82 -29.05
CA ARG A 23 32.56 -17.07 -29.01
C ARG A 23 32.38 -17.81 -27.67
N LEU A 24 32.34 -17.08 -26.55
CA LEU A 24 32.05 -17.65 -25.23
C LEU A 24 30.60 -18.17 -25.13
N SER A 25 29.61 -17.46 -25.66
CA SER A 25 28.20 -17.90 -25.62
C SER A 25 27.91 -19.11 -26.50
N LEU A 26 28.73 -19.35 -27.52
CA LEU A 26 28.71 -20.57 -28.34
C LEU A 26 29.32 -21.79 -27.62
N LEU A 27 30.25 -21.58 -26.67
CA LEU A 27 30.90 -22.63 -25.88
C LEU A 27 30.15 -22.98 -24.58
N ILE A 28 29.38 -22.03 -24.01
CA ILE A 28 28.74 -22.16 -22.69
C ILE A 28 27.23 -22.49 -22.79
N GLY A 29 26.67 -22.44 -24.00
CA GLY A 29 25.22 -22.62 -24.23
C GLY A 29 24.38 -21.44 -23.70
N THR A 30 23.08 -21.45 -23.99
CA THR A 30 22.15 -20.51 -23.34
C THR A 30 21.88 -21.00 -21.91
N PRO A 31 21.91 -20.12 -20.89
CA PRO A 31 21.60 -20.54 -19.53
C PRO A 31 20.20 -21.16 -19.46
N SER A 32 20.10 -22.34 -18.84
CA SER A 32 18.80 -22.96 -18.53
C SER A 32 17.97 -22.05 -17.62
N GLN A 33 16.64 -22.22 -17.63
CA GLN A 33 15.75 -21.46 -16.73
C GLN A 33 16.16 -21.56 -15.25
N LYS A 34 16.59 -22.74 -14.79
CA LYS A 34 17.11 -22.93 -13.42
C LYS A 34 18.37 -22.10 -13.13
N GLN A 35 19.26 -21.94 -14.12
CA GLN A 35 20.44 -21.08 -13.97
C GLN A 35 20.05 -19.61 -13.92
N ILE A 36 19.12 -19.18 -14.79
CA ILE A 36 18.59 -17.80 -14.80
C ILE A 36 17.90 -17.49 -13.47
N GLU A 37 17.04 -18.38 -12.98
CA GLU A 37 16.37 -18.27 -11.68
C GLU A 37 17.38 -18.03 -10.55
N ARG A 38 18.39 -18.89 -10.42
CA ARG A 38 19.44 -18.71 -9.41
C ARG A 38 20.16 -17.38 -9.54
N MET A 39 20.43 -16.91 -10.76
CA MET A 39 21.07 -15.61 -11.00
C MET A 39 20.17 -14.46 -10.56
N VAL A 40 18.91 -14.44 -10.99
CA VAL A 40 17.92 -13.41 -10.69
C VAL A 40 17.67 -13.33 -9.18
N PHE A 41 17.41 -14.47 -8.53
CA PHE A 41 17.12 -14.51 -7.10
C PHE A 41 18.34 -14.14 -6.26
N ARG A 42 19.55 -14.59 -6.64
CA ARG A 42 20.79 -14.19 -5.95
C ARG A 42 21.05 -12.69 -6.08
N TYR A 43 20.85 -12.12 -7.27
CA TYR A 43 21.00 -10.68 -7.51
C TYR A 43 20.02 -9.88 -6.63
N ASN A 44 18.74 -10.23 -6.66
CA ASN A 44 17.70 -9.54 -5.89
C ASN A 44 17.90 -9.70 -4.38
N ARG A 45 18.27 -10.90 -3.91
CA ARG A 45 18.61 -11.13 -2.49
C ARG A 45 19.79 -10.28 -2.04
N LYS A 46 20.85 -10.16 -2.84
CA LYS A 46 22.01 -9.31 -2.54
C LYS A 46 21.60 -7.84 -2.44
N ARG A 47 20.81 -7.35 -3.40
CA ARG A 47 20.29 -5.97 -3.37
C ARG A 47 19.41 -5.72 -2.16
N PHE A 48 18.46 -6.60 -1.88
CA PHE A 48 17.57 -6.48 -0.73
C PHE A 48 18.36 -6.39 0.58
N ARG A 49 19.35 -7.26 0.79
CA ARG A 49 20.22 -7.19 1.99
C ARG A 49 21.03 -5.91 2.06
N LYS A 50 21.53 -5.41 0.93
CA LYS A 50 22.42 -4.23 0.88
C LYS A 50 21.67 -2.90 1.01
N TYR A 51 20.45 -2.81 0.48
CA TYR A 51 19.75 -1.54 0.29
C TYR A 51 18.42 -1.40 1.03
N SER A 52 17.78 -2.49 1.45
CA SER A 52 16.49 -2.37 2.15
C SER A 52 16.64 -1.77 3.55
N GLY A 53 15.64 -1.01 3.97
CA GLY A 53 15.54 -0.47 5.34
C GLY A 53 15.41 -1.54 6.44
N CYS A 54 15.20 -2.81 6.07
CA CYS A 54 15.20 -3.93 7.01
C CYS A 54 16.60 -4.20 7.59
N PHE A 55 17.65 -4.01 6.78
CA PHE A 55 19.03 -4.29 7.18
C PHE A 55 19.93 -3.05 7.22
N LYS A 56 19.51 -1.94 6.59
CA LYS A 56 20.34 -0.74 6.47
C LYS A 56 19.63 0.50 7.04
N LYS A 57 20.29 1.17 7.99
CA LYS A 57 19.90 2.51 8.43
C LYS A 57 20.16 3.53 7.32
N SER A 58 19.20 4.42 7.12
CA SER A 58 19.26 5.50 6.13
C SER A 58 18.14 6.49 6.42
N ARG A 59 18.28 7.73 5.93
CA ARG A 59 17.21 8.72 6.01
C ARG A 59 15.87 8.19 5.48
N ALA A 60 15.89 7.46 4.37
CA ALA A 60 14.67 6.87 3.78
C ALA A 60 14.01 5.84 4.72
N ARG A 61 14.80 5.02 5.42
CA ARG A 61 14.30 4.06 6.41
C ARG A 61 13.67 4.76 7.59
N ASP A 62 14.33 5.78 8.14
CA ASP A 62 13.86 6.50 9.32
C ASP A 62 12.61 7.33 8.99
N ARG A 63 12.57 7.94 7.80
CA ARG A 63 11.38 8.61 7.27
C ARG A 63 10.21 7.63 7.10
N ALA A 64 10.46 6.45 6.52
CA ALA A 64 9.42 5.44 6.36
C ALA A 64 8.87 4.93 7.71
N TYR A 65 9.74 4.79 8.73
CA TYR A 65 9.33 4.41 10.07
C TYR A 65 8.46 5.48 10.73
N MET A 66 8.90 6.74 10.67
CA MET A 66 8.12 7.89 11.15
C MET A 66 6.76 7.96 10.46
N THR A 67 6.73 7.78 9.13
CA THR A 67 5.49 7.73 8.35
C THR A 67 4.56 6.62 8.78
N TRP A 68 5.08 5.41 8.95
CA TRP A 68 4.28 4.31 9.48
C TRP A 68 3.71 4.63 10.86
N LEU A 69 4.52 5.19 11.76
CA LEU A 69 4.14 5.45 13.14
C LEU A 69 3.07 6.53 13.26
N TYR A 70 3.26 7.70 12.62
CA TYR A 70 2.21 8.73 12.65
C TYR A 70 0.95 8.23 11.96
N HIS A 71 1.06 7.45 10.88
CA HIS A 71 -0.12 6.91 10.20
C HIS A 71 -0.89 5.90 11.06
N VAL A 72 -0.23 5.18 11.98
CA VAL A 72 -0.92 4.35 12.99
C VAL A 72 -1.77 5.22 13.91
N VAL A 73 -1.21 6.32 14.42
CA VAL A 73 -1.95 7.28 15.28
C VAL A 73 -3.11 7.91 14.51
N GLU A 74 -2.83 8.43 13.31
CA GLU A 74 -3.80 9.06 12.40
C GLU A 74 -5.00 8.14 12.12
N LYS A 75 -4.74 6.87 11.77
CA LYS A 75 -5.80 5.86 11.59
C LYS A 75 -6.59 5.65 12.88
N GLY A 76 -5.94 5.56 14.03
CA GLY A 76 -6.60 5.37 15.32
C GLY A 76 -7.64 6.46 15.61
N LEU A 77 -7.31 7.71 15.30
CA LEU A 77 -8.18 8.88 15.47
C LEU A 77 -9.39 8.90 14.51
N SER A 78 -9.30 8.17 13.39
CA SER A 78 -10.36 8.09 12.39
C SER A 78 -11.23 6.83 12.50
N MET A 79 -11.01 5.96 13.50
CA MET A 79 -11.78 4.72 13.64
C MET A 79 -13.24 5.02 14.03
N PRO A 80 -14.20 4.18 13.59
CA PRO A 80 -15.61 4.32 13.98
C PRO A 80 -15.80 4.27 15.50
N GLU A 81 -15.06 3.38 16.16
CA GLU A 81 -15.07 3.19 17.62
C GLU A 81 -13.77 3.76 18.21
N MET A 82 -13.45 5.02 17.90
CA MET A 82 -12.27 5.68 18.45
C MET A 82 -12.30 5.66 19.99
N ARG A 83 -11.24 5.12 20.60
CA ARG A 83 -11.10 5.06 22.06
C ARG A 83 -10.22 6.20 22.56
N LEU A 84 -10.75 7.02 23.45
CA LEU A 84 -10.00 8.10 24.10
C LEU A 84 -8.87 7.52 24.97
N GLY A 85 -7.70 8.14 24.94
CA GLY A 85 -6.48 7.68 25.62
C GLY A 85 -5.81 6.46 24.94
N PHE A 86 -6.40 5.88 23.90
CA PHE A 86 -5.75 4.79 23.19
C PHE A 86 -4.67 5.31 22.23
N GLY A 87 -3.47 4.71 22.29
CA GLY A 87 -2.33 5.08 21.44
C GLY A 87 -1.34 6.04 22.10
N GLU A 88 -1.44 6.30 23.41
CA GLU A 88 -0.45 7.08 24.15
C GLU A 88 0.97 6.51 24.04
N ASP A 89 1.13 5.19 24.01
CA ASP A 89 2.42 4.54 23.77
C ASP A 89 3.01 4.94 22.41
N LYS A 90 2.16 5.02 21.38
CA LYS A 90 2.52 5.51 20.05
C LYS A 90 2.85 7.00 20.05
N ILE A 91 2.18 7.82 20.87
CA ILE A 91 2.55 9.24 21.04
C ILE A 91 3.92 9.40 21.71
N ARG A 92 4.21 8.64 22.77
CA ARG A 92 5.54 8.63 23.41
C ARG A 92 6.63 8.22 22.42
N GLU A 93 6.36 7.21 21.60
CA GLU A 93 7.26 6.76 20.56
C GLU A 93 7.43 7.82 19.44
N LEU A 94 6.33 8.44 19.01
CA LEU A 94 6.33 9.43 17.94
C LEU A 94 7.12 10.68 18.33
N TYR A 95 6.99 11.14 19.58
CA TYR A 95 7.83 12.20 20.13
C TYR A 95 9.33 11.90 19.99
N ARG A 96 9.75 10.69 20.39
CA ARG A 96 11.17 10.27 20.28
C ARG A 96 11.64 10.25 18.83
N VAL A 97 10.82 9.70 17.93
CA VAL A 97 11.13 9.63 16.49
C VAL A 97 11.21 11.01 15.87
N ILE A 98 10.31 11.94 16.21
CA ILE A 98 10.34 13.34 15.74
C ILE A 98 11.65 14.01 16.18
N ALA A 99 12.02 13.90 17.45
CA ALA A 99 13.23 14.50 18.00
C ALA A 99 14.51 13.90 17.39
N GLU A 100 14.58 12.57 17.22
CA GLU A 100 15.72 11.91 16.59
C GLU A 100 15.84 12.27 15.11
N TYR A 101 14.73 12.26 14.37
CA TYR A 101 14.71 12.57 12.95
C TYR A 101 15.11 14.03 12.69
N SER A 102 14.56 14.97 13.45
CA SER A 102 14.87 16.40 13.31
C SER A 102 16.34 16.71 13.63
N LYS A 103 16.90 16.05 14.65
CA LYS A 103 18.31 16.15 15.00
C LYS A 103 19.23 15.64 13.88
N ASN A 104 18.87 14.52 13.26
CA ASN A 104 19.72 13.87 12.26
C ASN A 104 19.61 14.50 10.86
N TYR A 105 18.44 15.03 10.50
CA TYR A 105 18.12 15.42 9.11
C TYR A 105 17.58 16.84 8.95
N GLY A 106 17.46 17.59 10.05
CA GLY A 106 16.86 18.92 10.06
C GLY A 106 15.32 18.88 10.03
N LYS A 107 14.72 20.07 9.96
CA LYS A 107 13.29 20.29 10.18
C LYS A 107 12.47 20.58 8.93
N THR A 108 13.04 20.40 7.73
CA THR A 108 12.39 20.82 6.48
C THR A 108 11.60 19.70 5.78
N ASP A 109 11.64 18.47 6.30
CA ASP A 109 10.97 17.33 5.66
C ASP A 109 9.44 17.39 5.84
N PRO A 110 8.64 17.36 4.76
CA PRO A 110 7.19 17.34 4.87
C PRO A 110 6.64 16.18 5.72
N ALA A 111 7.32 15.03 5.72
CA ALA A 111 6.90 13.89 6.53
C ALA A 111 7.06 14.14 8.05
N LEU A 112 8.04 14.97 8.44
CA LEU A 112 8.22 15.40 9.82
C LEU A 112 7.06 16.29 10.26
N TYR A 113 6.65 17.24 9.42
CA TYR A 113 5.49 18.08 9.70
C TYR A 113 4.20 17.26 9.76
N ALA A 114 4.01 16.26 8.90
CA ALA A 114 2.87 15.35 9.00
C ALA A 114 2.84 14.59 10.35
N ALA A 115 4.01 14.17 10.85
CA ALA A 115 4.15 13.54 12.17
C ALA A 115 3.76 14.49 13.31
N VAL A 116 4.29 15.73 13.27
CA VAL A 116 3.98 16.79 14.25
C VAL A 116 2.49 17.13 14.22
N SER A 117 1.92 17.39 13.05
CA SER A 117 0.49 17.70 12.87
C SER A 117 -0.41 16.57 13.37
N THR A 118 0.01 15.31 13.23
CA THR A 118 -0.73 14.17 13.78
C THR A 118 -0.69 14.13 15.30
N ALA A 119 0.45 14.44 15.93
CA ALA A 119 0.54 14.54 17.38
C ALA A 119 -0.33 15.69 17.94
N LEU A 120 -0.33 16.85 17.27
CA LEU A 120 -1.18 17.99 17.63
C LEU A 120 -2.67 17.69 17.41
N GLU A 121 -3.01 16.89 16.40
CA GLU A 121 -4.38 16.41 16.17
C GLU A 121 -4.84 15.47 17.29
N TYR A 122 -3.94 14.60 17.78
CA TYR A 122 -4.23 13.75 18.94
C TYR A 122 -4.56 14.61 20.17
N GLU A 123 -3.79 15.66 20.44
CA GLU A 123 -4.09 16.62 21.52
C GLU A 123 -5.46 17.27 21.34
N ARG A 124 -5.71 17.83 20.14
CA ARG A 124 -6.95 18.56 19.81
C ARG A 124 -8.20 17.70 20.01
N ILE A 125 -8.22 16.49 19.45
CA ILE A 125 -9.36 15.58 19.52
C ILE A 125 -9.70 15.21 20.96
N HIS A 126 -8.69 14.94 21.80
CA HIS A 126 -8.93 14.60 23.20
C HIS A 126 -9.43 15.82 24.00
N ALA A 127 -8.88 17.00 23.76
CA ALA A 127 -9.33 18.23 24.39
C ALA A 127 -10.79 18.57 24.03
N GLU A 128 -11.16 18.48 22.75
CA GLU A 128 -12.54 18.68 22.27
C GLU A 128 -13.51 17.65 22.85
N SER A 129 -13.04 16.43 23.07
CA SER A 129 -13.80 15.35 23.72
C SER A 129 -13.85 15.48 25.25
N ARG A 130 -13.29 16.57 25.82
CA ARG A 130 -13.16 16.81 27.28
C ARG A 130 -12.45 15.68 28.02
N TYR A 131 -11.54 14.98 27.34
CA TYR A 131 -10.75 13.92 27.92
C TYR A 131 -9.40 14.46 28.39
N SER A 132 -9.07 14.23 29.67
CA SER A 132 -7.79 14.63 30.23
C SER A 132 -6.72 13.57 29.92
N LEU A 133 -5.78 13.93 29.04
CA LEU A 133 -4.60 13.09 28.79
C LEU A 133 -3.67 13.10 30.01
N PRO A 134 -2.89 12.03 30.25
CA PRO A 134 -1.93 11.99 31.34
C PRO A 134 -0.94 13.18 31.29
N PRO A 135 -0.52 13.75 32.44
CA PRO A 135 0.36 14.92 32.48
C PRO A 135 1.66 14.73 31.69
N GLU A 136 2.20 13.52 31.68
CA GLU A 136 3.39 13.16 30.89
C GLU A 136 3.16 13.29 29.38
N ILE A 137 1.99 12.90 28.87
CA ILE A 137 1.66 13.02 27.44
C ILE A 137 1.45 14.47 27.07
N LEU A 138 0.76 15.24 27.92
CA LEU A 138 0.57 16.68 27.74
C LEU A 138 1.92 17.43 27.70
N ALA A 139 2.88 17.03 28.54
CA ALA A 139 4.22 17.61 28.50
C ALA A 139 4.93 17.36 27.16
N LEU A 140 4.88 16.12 26.63
CA LEU A 140 5.47 15.80 25.32
C LEU A 140 4.83 16.59 24.18
N LEU A 141 3.49 16.74 24.20
CA LEU A 141 2.75 17.48 23.18
C LEU A 141 3.05 18.99 23.25
N LYS A 142 3.17 19.54 24.47
CA LYS A 142 3.59 20.93 24.70
C LYS A 142 4.99 21.19 24.17
N ASP A 143 5.92 20.26 24.38
CA ASP A 143 7.28 20.35 23.85
C ASP A 143 7.29 20.34 22.32
N ILE A 144 6.52 19.44 21.68
CA ILE A 144 6.34 19.43 20.21
C ILE A 144 5.81 20.77 19.74
N ARG A 145 4.75 21.30 20.37
CA ARG A 145 4.15 22.59 19.99
C ARG A 145 5.15 23.74 20.10
N LYS A 146 5.98 23.75 21.16
CA LYS A 146 7.04 24.75 21.36
C LYS A 146 8.13 24.64 20.29
N GLU A 147 8.50 23.42 19.91
CA GLU A 147 9.54 23.18 18.91
C GLU A 147 9.09 23.45 17.47
N TYR A 148 7.79 23.34 17.20
CA TYR A 148 7.17 23.51 15.89
C TYR A 148 5.98 24.50 15.93
N PRO A 149 6.24 25.80 16.20
CA PRO A 149 5.18 26.80 16.43
C PRO A 149 4.30 27.09 15.20
N THR A 150 4.79 26.79 14.00
CA THR A 150 4.04 26.98 12.74
C THR A 150 3.20 25.76 12.34
N ALA A 151 3.38 24.62 13.02
CA ALA A 151 2.62 23.42 12.71
C ALA A 151 1.19 23.53 13.26
N SER A 152 0.22 23.13 12.43
CA SER A 152 -1.19 23.03 12.82
C SER A 152 -1.61 21.57 12.96
N PRO A 153 -2.65 21.27 13.76
CA PRO A 153 -3.28 19.95 13.77
C PRO A 153 -3.70 19.52 12.36
N LEU A 154 -3.69 18.21 12.11
CA LEU A 154 -3.97 17.63 10.78
C LEU A 154 -5.42 17.86 10.31
N ASN A 155 -6.36 18.11 11.25
CA ASN A 155 -7.79 18.37 10.98
C ASN A 155 -8.44 17.27 10.13
N GLN A 156 -8.72 16.12 10.75
CA GLN A 156 -9.37 15.02 10.04
C GLN A 156 -10.74 15.42 9.49
N ILE A 157 -10.98 15.12 8.20
CA ILE A 157 -12.21 15.48 7.50
C ILE A 157 -13.26 14.39 7.71
N THR A 158 -14.47 14.83 8.01
CA THR A 158 -15.67 14.00 8.05
C THR A 158 -16.43 14.14 6.73
N TYR A 159 -16.82 13.02 6.15
CA TYR A 159 -17.59 12.93 4.92
C TYR A 159 -18.93 12.24 5.16
N ASP A 160 -19.91 12.59 4.34
CA ASP A 160 -21.06 11.74 4.05
C ASP A 160 -20.91 11.09 2.66
N ALA A 161 -21.92 10.31 2.26
CA ALA A 161 -21.92 9.62 0.98
C ALA A 161 -21.90 10.56 -0.23
N GLU A 162 -22.67 11.64 -0.18
CA GLU A 162 -22.81 12.59 -1.27
C GLU A 162 -21.49 13.32 -1.53
N HIS A 163 -20.88 13.85 -0.48
CA HIS A 163 -19.61 14.56 -0.55
C HIS A 163 -18.46 13.64 -0.97
N TYR A 164 -18.40 12.42 -0.44
CA TYR A 164 -17.32 11.48 -0.76
C TYR A 164 -17.33 11.05 -2.23
N PHE A 165 -18.51 10.85 -2.81
CA PHE A 165 -18.66 10.44 -4.20
C PHE A 165 -18.91 11.60 -5.17
N SER A 166 -18.87 12.85 -4.71
CA SER A 166 -19.15 14.06 -5.52
C SER A 166 -18.25 14.24 -6.74
N CYS A 167 -17.06 13.64 -6.74
CA CYS A 167 -16.10 13.70 -7.85
C CYS A 167 -16.11 12.44 -8.73
N SER A 168 -17.05 11.51 -8.54
CA SER A 168 -17.07 10.21 -9.25
C SER A 168 -17.19 10.35 -10.77
N GLU A 169 -17.78 11.44 -11.24
CA GLU A 169 -18.04 11.72 -12.67
C GLU A 169 -17.30 12.97 -13.18
N LYS A 170 -16.34 13.47 -12.39
CA LYS A 170 -15.54 14.65 -12.77
C LYS A 170 -14.32 14.26 -13.61
N SER A 171 -13.52 15.26 -13.99
CA SER A 171 -12.25 15.03 -14.71
C SER A 171 -11.34 14.08 -13.92
N PHE A 172 -10.48 13.35 -14.63
CA PHE A 172 -9.69 12.28 -14.02
C PHE A 172 -8.78 12.75 -12.88
N ASP A 173 -8.23 13.97 -12.97
CA ASP A 173 -7.43 14.58 -11.90
C ASP A 173 -8.25 14.77 -10.61
N GLN A 174 -9.49 15.26 -10.73
CA GLN A 174 -10.40 15.44 -9.60
C GLN A 174 -10.91 14.10 -9.06
N PHE A 175 -11.30 13.19 -9.96
CA PHE A 175 -11.77 11.85 -9.63
C PHE A 175 -10.69 11.05 -8.88
N SER A 176 -9.48 10.95 -9.45
CA SER A 176 -8.38 10.17 -8.88
C SER A 176 -7.93 10.70 -7.53
N ALA A 177 -7.94 12.03 -7.35
CA ALA A 177 -7.63 12.68 -6.08
C ALA A 177 -8.70 12.43 -5.00
N SER A 178 -9.97 12.24 -5.39
CA SER A 178 -11.09 12.03 -4.45
C SER A 178 -11.16 10.64 -3.83
N ARG A 179 -10.40 9.67 -4.35
CA ARG A 179 -10.42 8.29 -3.83
C ARG A 179 -9.56 8.18 -2.58
N HIS A 180 -10.17 7.79 -1.46
CA HIS A 180 -9.47 7.54 -0.20
C HIS A 180 -9.70 6.12 0.33
N SER A 181 -8.86 5.69 1.27
CA SER A 181 -9.05 4.41 1.94
C SER A 181 -10.07 4.57 3.05
N VAL A 182 -11.25 3.94 2.89
CA VAL A 182 -12.35 4.02 3.85
C VAL A 182 -12.27 2.86 4.83
N ARG A 183 -12.33 3.17 6.12
CA ARG A 183 -12.18 2.20 7.25
C ARG A 183 -13.38 2.24 8.19
N ASN A 184 -14.53 2.63 7.66
CA ASN A 184 -15.80 2.64 8.36
C ASN A 184 -16.87 2.33 7.31
N PHE A 185 -17.62 1.26 7.53
CA PHE A 185 -18.61 0.76 6.57
C PHE A 185 -19.98 0.73 7.22
N GLY A 186 -21.02 0.99 6.43
CA GLY A 186 -22.39 0.88 6.89
C GLY A 186 -22.87 -0.57 6.94
N THR A 187 -24.15 -0.74 7.25
CA THR A 187 -24.80 -2.05 7.36
C THR A 187 -25.39 -2.56 6.06
N GLU A 188 -25.66 -1.67 5.10
CA GLU A 188 -26.28 -2.07 3.83
C GLU A 188 -25.30 -2.90 2.99
N PRO A 189 -25.74 -4.06 2.48
CA PRO A 189 -24.88 -4.93 1.70
C PRO A 189 -24.52 -4.31 0.35
N VAL A 190 -23.29 -4.53 -0.09
CA VAL A 190 -22.85 -4.28 -1.45
C VAL A 190 -23.27 -5.46 -2.32
N ALA A 191 -24.01 -5.19 -3.39
CA ALA A 191 -24.38 -6.18 -4.39
C ALA A 191 -23.13 -6.74 -5.09
N VAL A 192 -23.08 -8.06 -5.25
CA VAL A 192 -21.94 -8.73 -5.90
C VAL A 192 -21.86 -8.31 -7.37
N GLU A 193 -23.00 -8.07 -8.00
CA GLU A 193 -23.15 -7.61 -9.38
C GLU A 193 -22.43 -6.28 -9.59
N THR A 194 -22.54 -5.33 -8.64
CA THR A 194 -21.83 -4.04 -8.71
C THR A 194 -20.31 -4.21 -8.59
N ILE A 195 -19.85 -5.18 -7.79
CA ILE A 195 -18.42 -5.54 -7.73
C ILE A 195 -17.97 -6.17 -9.05
N LEU A 196 -18.77 -7.06 -9.65
CA LEU A 196 -18.46 -7.66 -10.94
C LEU A 196 -18.36 -6.61 -12.06
N GLU A 197 -19.22 -5.60 -12.05
CA GLU A 197 -19.10 -4.45 -12.95
C GLU A 197 -17.78 -3.68 -12.73
N ALA A 198 -17.39 -3.45 -11.47
CA ALA A 198 -16.11 -2.82 -11.15
C ALA A 198 -14.92 -3.68 -11.63
N VAL A 199 -14.98 -5.00 -11.46
CA VAL A 199 -13.97 -5.94 -11.96
C VAL A 199 -13.88 -5.91 -13.49
N LYS A 200 -15.02 -5.82 -14.19
CA LYS A 200 -15.06 -5.68 -15.65
C LYS A 200 -14.34 -4.41 -16.12
N ILE A 201 -14.59 -3.27 -15.45
CA ILE A 201 -13.89 -1.99 -15.73
C ILE A 201 -12.40 -2.13 -15.43
N ALA A 202 -12.04 -2.77 -14.31
CA ALA A 202 -10.65 -3.00 -13.92
C ALA A 202 -9.88 -3.83 -14.95
N GLY A 203 -10.57 -4.71 -15.68
CA GLY A 203 -10.03 -5.52 -16.78
C GLY A 203 -9.43 -4.72 -17.95
N ASN A 204 -9.72 -3.42 -18.05
CA ASN A 204 -9.06 -2.53 -19.01
C ASN A 204 -7.58 -2.24 -18.66
N ALA A 205 -7.10 -2.68 -17.49
CA ALA A 205 -5.72 -2.52 -17.08
C ALA A 205 -4.75 -3.22 -18.07
N PRO A 206 -3.69 -2.55 -18.52
CA PRO A 206 -2.69 -3.20 -19.38
C PRO A 206 -1.92 -4.27 -18.60
N SER A 207 -1.40 -5.24 -19.34
CA SER A 207 -0.47 -6.23 -18.79
C SER A 207 0.61 -6.60 -19.81
N ALA A 208 1.76 -7.07 -19.32
CA ALA A 208 2.86 -7.54 -20.15
C ALA A 208 2.37 -8.59 -21.14
N CYS A 209 2.58 -8.32 -22.43
CA CYS A 209 2.11 -9.15 -23.54
C CYS A 209 0.61 -9.51 -23.49
N ASN A 210 -0.21 -8.68 -22.84
CA ASN A 210 -1.64 -8.89 -22.62
C ASN A 210 -2.01 -10.21 -21.91
N ARG A 211 -1.13 -10.75 -21.06
CA ARG A 211 -1.34 -12.04 -20.38
C ARG A 211 -2.41 -12.01 -19.28
N GLN A 212 -2.81 -10.82 -18.82
CA GLN A 212 -3.92 -10.60 -17.87
C GLN A 212 -3.88 -11.56 -16.65
N PRO A 213 -2.78 -11.54 -15.86
CA PRO A 213 -2.57 -12.53 -14.79
C PRO A 213 -3.47 -12.34 -13.58
N ALA A 214 -4.10 -11.18 -13.41
CA ALA A 214 -4.85 -10.86 -12.20
C ALA A 214 -6.12 -11.71 -12.07
N ARG A 215 -6.44 -12.11 -10.84
CA ARG A 215 -7.71 -12.74 -10.45
C ARG A 215 -8.27 -12.03 -9.22
N VAL A 216 -9.60 -12.08 -9.08
CA VAL A 216 -10.33 -11.48 -7.97
C VAL A 216 -11.22 -12.55 -7.35
N HIS A 217 -10.95 -12.93 -6.11
CA HIS A 217 -11.83 -13.80 -5.34
C HIS A 217 -12.75 -12.94 -4.48
N ILE A 218 -14.05 -13.03 -4.73
CA ILE A 218 -15.07 -12.25 -4.01
C ILE A 218 -15.60 -13.13 -2.87
N VAL A 219 -15.32 -12.73 -1.62
CA VAL A 219 -15.79 -13.44 -0.43
C VAL A 219 -16.95 -12.66 0.18
N SER A 220 -18.13 -13.30 0.23
CA SER A 220 -19.36 -12.75 0.82
C SER A 220 -19.76 -13.43 2.13
N ASP A 221 -19.27 -14.64 2.39
CA ASP A 221 -19.56 -15.37 3.62
C ASP A 221 -18.87 -14.70 4.82
N ARG A 222 -19.67 -14.26 5.80
CA ARG A 222 -19.18 -13.48 6.95
C ARG A 222 -18.13 -14.23 7.78
N GLU A 223 -18.30 -15.54 7.96
CA GLU A 223 -17.35 -16.35 8.73
C GLU A 223 -16.02 -16.54 7.98
N LYS A 224 -16.05 -16.75 6.67
CA LYS A 224 -14.85 -16.76 5.83
C LYS A 224 -14.16 -15.40 5.82
N ILE A 225 -14.89 -14.30 5.70
CA ILE A 225 -14.34 -12.93 5.80
C ILE A 225 -13.60 -12.77 7.13
N ARG A 226 -14.25 -13.12 8.25
CA ARG A 226 -13.65 -13.06 9.59
C ARG A 226 -12.35 -13.86 9.67
N LYS A 227 -12.38 -15.14 9.28
CA LYS A 227 -11.20 -16.02 9.29
C LYS A 227 -10.05 -15.50 8.42
N CYS A 228 -10.35 -14.93 7.26
CA CYS A 228 -9.34 -14.32 6.39
C CYS A 228 -8.74 -13.06 7.02
N LEU A 229 -9.57 -12.19 7.59
CA LEU A 229 -9.13 -10.94 8.22
C LEU A 229 -8.36 -11.17 9.52
N GLU A 230 -8.58 -12.26 10.25
CA GLU A 230 -7.76 -12.66 11.40
C GLU A 230 -6.29 -12.92 11.02
N LEU A 231 -6.02 -13.26 9.75
CA LEU A 231 -4.67 -13.45 9.23
C LEU A 231 -3.99 -12.15 8.79
N GLN A 232 -4.72 -11.02 8.77
CA GLN A 232 -4.26 -9.74 8.25
C GLN A 232 -4.23 -8.68 9.37
N ASN A 233 -3.09 -8.06 9.64
CA ASN A 233 -2.99 -7.15 10.81
C ASN A 233 -3.46 -5.70 10.57
N GLY A 234 -3.59 -5.28 9.32
CA GLY A 234 -3.94 -3.93 8.92
C GLY A 234 -5.42 -3.56 9.03
N ASN A 235 -6.32 -4.52 9.29
CA ASN A 235 -7.76 -4.27 9.41
C ASN A 235 -8.25 -3.96 10.84
N ARG A 236 -7.37 -4.02 11.85
CA ARG A 236 -7.75 -3.83 13.26
C ARG A 236 -8.50 -2.51 13.45
N GLY A 237 -9.61 -2.58 14.19
CA GLY A 237 -10.49 -1.44 14.45
C GLY A 237 -11.65 -1.27 13.46
N PHE A 238 -11.64 -1.96 12.31
CA PHE A 238 -12.72 -1.83 11.32
C PHE A 238 -13.05 -3.09 10.51
N GLY A 239 -12.20 -4.12 10.54
CA GLY A 239 -12.40 -5.32 9.71
C GLY A 239 -13.71 -6.07 9.98
N HIS A 240 -14.26 -5.98 11.19
CA HIS A 240 -15.57 -6.56 11.53
C HIS A 240 -16.74 -5.89 10.80
N LEU A 241 -16.56 -4.69 10.25
CA LEU A 241 -17.55 -3.97 9.45
C LEU A 241 -17.52 -4.36 7.96
N ALA A 242 -16.56 -5.19 7.54
CA ALA A 242 -16.40 -5.61 6.15
C ALA A 242 -17.63 -6.36 5.62
N ASP A 243 -18.32 -5.81 4.61
CA ASP A 243 -19.42 -6.52 3.94
C ASP A 243 -18.92 -7.53 2.90
N LYS A 244 -17.91 -7.14 2.11
CA LYS A 244 -17.23 -8.04 1.17
C LYS A 244 -15.71 -7.96 1.37
N LEU A 245 -15.04 -9.07 1.10
CA LEU A 245 -13.59 -9.13 1.04
C LEU A 245 -13.15 -9.61 -0.34
N LEU A 246 -12.34 -8.82 -1.02
CA LEU A 246 -11.74 -9.19 -2.30
C LEU A 246 -10.31 -9.67 -2.06
N ILE A 247 -9.96 -10.87 -2.51
CA ILE A 247 -8.57 -11.33 -2.53
C ILE A 247 -8.04 -11.16 -3.95
N ILE A 248 -7.00 -10.35 -4.07
CA ILE A 248 -6.37 -10.06 -5.36
C ILE A 248 -5.15 -10.95 -5.50
N THR A 249 -5.17 -11.80 -6.51
CA THR A 249 -4.09 -12.74 -6.79
C THR A 249 -3.57 -12.55 -8.23
N GLY A 250 -2.39 -13.11 -8.50
CA GLY A 250 -1.84 -13.23 -9.84
C GLY A 250 -1.51 -14.68 -10.16
N ASP A 251 -1.90 -15.16 -11.34
CA ASP A 251 -1.59 -16.51 -11.81
C ASP A 251 -0.11 -16.62 -12.19
N LEU A 252 0.67 -17.38 -11.42
CA LEU A 252 2.10 -17.60 -11.66
C LEU A 252 2.35 -18.42 -12.94
N SER A 253 1.37 -19.19 -13.42
CA SER A 253 1.53 -20.07 -14.59
C SER A 253 1.78 -19.29 -15.89
N VAL A 254 1.40 -18.01 -15.95
CA VAL A 254 1.63 -17.15 -17.12
C VAL A 254 2.98 -16.43 -17.10
N VAL A 255 3.81 -16.68 -16.08
CA VAL A 255 5.19 -16.19 -15.98
C VAL A 255 6.10 -17.17 -16.74
N LEU A 256 6.62 -16.75 -17.90
CA LEU A 256 7.28 -17.66 -18.85
C LEU A 256 8.79 -17.71 -18.71
N GLY A 257 9.38 -16.82 -17.89
CA GLY A 257 10.80 -16.83 -17.59
C GLY A 257 11.10 -16.38 -16.16
N ALA A 258 12.16 -16.92 -15.57
CA ALA A 258 12.50 -16.61 -14.18
C ALA A 258 12.84 -15.12 -13.94
N GLN A 259 13.26 -14.40 -14.97
CA GLN A 259 13.46 -12.94 -14.93
C GLN A 259 12.15 -12.14 -14.81
N GLU A 260 11.02 -12.73 -15.20
CA GLU A 260 9.68 -12.14 -15.12
C GLU A 260 9.04 -12.37 -13.73
N PHE A 261 9.73 -13.02 -12.78
CA PHE A 261 9.15 -13.37 -11.49
C PHE A 261 8.52 -12.19 -10.74
N PHE A 262 9.16 -11.01 -10.78
CA PHE A 262 8.61 -9.79 -10.16
C PHE A 262 7.60 -9.06 -11.05
N ASP A 263 7.52 -9.39 -12.34
CA ASP A 263 6.57 -8.80 -13.29
C ASP A 263 5.13 -9.13 -12.89
N LEU A 264 4.90 -10.30 -12.30
CA LEU A 264 3.56 -10.69 -11.81
C LEU A 264 3.00 -9.62 -10.85
N ASN A 265 3.79 -9.18 -9.88
CA ASN A 265 3.37 -8.16 -8.91
C ASN A 265 3.13 -6.80 -9.57
N THR A 266 3.91 -6.44 -10.59
CA THR A 266 3.71 -5.20 -11.36
C THR A 266 2.36 -5.22 -12.08
N ASN A 267 2.07 -6.29 -12.82
CA ASN A 267 0.82 -6.44 -13.56
C ASN A 267 -0.40 -6.44 -12.61
N VAL A 268 -0.32 -7.19 -11.50
CA VAL A 268 -1.38 -7.23 -10.50
C VAL A 268 -1.53 -5.87 -9.80
N GLY A 269 -0.44 -5.14 -9.56
CA GLY A 269 -0.49 -3.79 -8.98
C GLY A 269 -1.21 -2.76 -9.86
N ILE A 270 -0.99 -2.82 -11.18
CA ILE A 270 -1.70 -1.97 -12.15
C ILE A 270 -3.21 -2.30 -12.12
N PHE A 271 -3.55 -3.59 -12.19
CA PHE A 271 -4.94 -4.04 -12.09
C PHE A 271 -5.59 -3.62 -10.75
N LEU A 272 -4.88 -3.77 -9.63
CA LEU A 272 -5.35 -3.41 -8.29
C LEU A 272 -5.70 -1.92 -8.19
N MET A 273 -4.86 -1.03 -8.72
CA MET A 273 -5.17 0.41 -8.72
C MET A 273 -6.37 0.73 -9.62
N ASN A 274 -6.46 0.09 -10.79
CA ASN A 274 -7.59 0.26 -11.69
C ASN A 274 -8.90 -0.24 -11.05
N LEU A 275 -8.84 -1.34 -10.29
CA LEU A 275 -9.96 -1.85 -9.50
C LEU A 275 -10.37 -0.89 -8.38
N CYS A 276 -9.41 -0.25 -7.69
CA CYS A 276 -9.73 0.77 -6.69
C CYS A 276 -10.49 1.97 -7.30
N TYR A 277 -10.08 2.42 -8.49
CA TYR A 277 -10.82 3.45 -9.22
C TYR A 277 -12.20 2.94 -9.66
N ALA A 278 -12.29 1.74 -10.21
CA ALA A 278 -13.57 1.17 -10.64
C ALA A 278 -14.56 1.00 -9.47
N LEU A 279 -14.10 0.55 -8.30
CA LEU A 279 -14.92 0.47 -7.08
C LEU A 279 -15.39 1.86 -6.64
N HIS A 280 -14.51 2.86 -6.64
CA HIS A 280 -14.88 4.23 -6.29
C HIS A 280 -15.91 4.82 -7.26
N TYR A 281 -15.70 4.62 -8.56
CA TYR A 281 -16.64 5.01 -9.62
C TYR A 281 -18.02 4.34 -9.44
N LYS A 282 -18.03 3.07 -9.01
CA LYS A 282 -19.24 2.30 -8.67
C LYS A 282 -19.78 2.59 -7.27
N LYS A 283 -19.30 3.65 -6.60
CA LYS A 283 -19.72 4.09 -5.27
C LYS A 283 -19.55 3.04 -4.17
N ILE A 284 -18.52 2.20 -4.28
CA ILE A 284 -18.13 1.20 -3.27
C ILE A 284 -16.95 1.74 -2.46
N ALA A 285 -17.18 1.93 -1.16
CA ALA A 285 -16.11 2.26 -0.23
C ALA A 285 -15.20 1.06 -0.02
N HIS A 286 -13.90 1.31 0.04
CA HIS A 286 -12.92 0.24 0.15
C HIS A 286 -11.62 0.67 0.84
N CYS A 287 -10.91 -0.31 1.40
CA CYS A 287 -9.55 -0.17 1.89
C CYS A 287 -8.68 -1.34 1.42
N VAL A 288 -7.58 -1.01 0.76
CA VAL A 288 -6.55 -2.00 0.41
C VAL A 288 -5.75 -2.36 1.65
N LEU A 289 -5.54 -3.65 1.83
CA LEU A 289 -4.73 -4.27 2.86
C LEU A 289 -3.61 -5.04 2.18
N ASN A 290 -2.36 -4.70 2.47
CA ASN A 290 -1.24 -5.47 1.94
C ASN A 290 -1.28 -6.92 2.42
N TRP A 291 -0.70 -7.83 1.63
CA TRP A 291 -0.53 -9.23 1.97
C TRP A 291 0.97 -9.60 2.06
N TYR A 292 1.68 -8.98 3.00
CA TYR A 292 3.07 -9.36 3.31
C TYR A 292 3.11 -10.42 4.42
N ALA A 293 2.41 -11.53 4.18
CA ALA A 293 2.28 -12.63 5.11
C ALA A 293 3.54 -13.52 5.11
N LEU A 294 3.88 -14.07 6.29
CA LEU A 294 4.84 -15.16 6.34
C LEU A 294 4.19 -16.44 5.76
N PRO A 295 5.00 -17.42 5.30
CA PRO A 295 4.48 -18.59 4.59
C PRO A 295 3.42 -19.39 5.34
N LYS A 296 3.44 -19.39 6.68
CA LYS A 296 2.43 -20.09 7.50
C LYS A 296 1.05 -19.43 7.33
N GLN A 297 0.97 -18.11 7.51
CA GLN A 297 -0.27 -17.35 7.35
C GLN A 297 -0.78 -17.41 5.91
N ASP A 298 0.10 -17.34 4.91
CA ASP A 298 -0.28 -17.47 3.51
C ASP A 298 -0.93 -18.83 3.19
N LYS A 299 -0.31 -19.92 3.65
CA LYS A 299 -0.88 -21.28 3.52
C LYS A 299 -2.23 -21.43 4.21
N MET A 300 -2.43 -20.76 5.34
CA MET A 300 -3.74 -20.77 6.04
C MET A 300 -4.81 -20.05 5.22
N LEU A 301 -4.52 -18.87 4.67
CA LEU A 301 -5.45 -18.15 3.80
C LEU A 301 -5.83 -19.00 2.58
N ARG A 302 -4.82 -19.57 1.91
CA ARG A 302 -5.01 -20.44 0.75
C ARG A 302 -5.92 -21.63 1.05
N LYS A 303 -5.81 -22.23 2.25
CA LYS A 303 -6.69 -23.32 2.69
C LYS A 303 -8.12 -22.86 2.95
N ILE A 304 -8.33 -21.68 3.53
CA ILE A 304 -9.68 -21.15 3.83
C ILE A 304 -10.47 -20.90 2.55
N LEU A 305 -9.80 -20.41 1.51
CA LEU A 305 -10.42 -19.99 0.25
C LEU A 305 -10.21 -20.98 -0.90
N GLU A 306 -9.53 -22.09 -0.63
CA GLU A 306 -9.22 -23.13 -1.64
C GLU A 306 -8.54 -22.53 -2.89
N LEU A 307 -7.59 -21.60 -2.66
CA LEU A 307 -6.91 -20.89 -3.74
C LEU A 307 -6.04 -21.84 -4.57
N GLU A 308 -6.09 -21.66 -5.89
CA GLU A 308 -5.26 -22.40 -6.83
C GLU A 308 -3.77 -22.35 -6.47
N ALA A 309 -3.08 -23.47 -6.64
CA ALA A 309 -1.66 -23.58 -6.26
C ALA A 309 -0.76 -22.62 -7.04
N SER A 310 -1.14 -22.27 -8.28
CA SER A 310 -0.40 -21.31 -9.11
C SER A 310 -0.63 -19.85 -8.72
N GLU A 311 -1.64 -19.51 -7.92
CA GLU A 311 -1.95 -18.11 -7.64
C GLU A 311 -1.11 -17.48 -6.53
N THR A 312 -0.54 -16.30 -6.76
CA THR A 312 0.16 -15.53 -5.73
C THR A 312 -0.73 -14.43 -5.20
N VAL A 313 -1.00 -14.42 -3.89
CA VAL A 313 -1.79 -13.36 -3.24
C VAL A 313 -0.99 -12.07 -3.18
N ALA A 314 -1.53 -10.99 -3.74
CA ALA A 314 -0.89 -9.68 -3.77
C ALA A 314 -1.45 -8.74 -2.68
N ALA A 315 -2.77 -8.72 -2.51
CA ALA A 315 -3.45 -7.85 -1.58
C ALA A 315 -4.85 -8.37 -1.22
N MET A 316 -5.44 -7.80 -0.17
CA MET A 316 -6.87 -7.88 0.10
C MET A 316 -7.51 -6.50 -0.05
N ILE A 317 -8.79 -6.45 -0.40
CA ILE A 317 -9.59 -5.23 -0.38
C ILE A 317 -10.81 -5.49 0.50
N VAL A 318 -10.93 -4.75 1.59
CA VAL A 318 -12.17 -4.71 2.38
C VAL A 318 -13.11 -3.75 1.67
N CYS A 319 -14.34 -4.18 1.43
CA CYS A 319 -15.37 -3.39 0.78
C CYS A 319 -16.63 -3.30 1.65
N GLY A 320 -17.35 -2.19 1.50
CA GLY A 320 -18.66 -1.96 2.10
C GLY A 320 -19.31 -0.71 1.52
N ASN A 321 -20.55 -0.45 1.90
CA ASN A 321 -21.15 0.86 1.68
C ASN A 321 -20.53 1.88 2.65
N VAL A 322 -20.71 3.16 2.36
CA VAL A 322 -20.39 4.24 3.32
C VAL A 322 -21.54 4.40 4.32
N PRO A 323 -21.26 4.64 5.61
CA PRO A 323 -22.30 5.05 6.56
C PRO A 323 -22.70 6.51 6.31
N LYS A 324 -23.73 6.99 7.04
CA LYS A 324 -24.21 8.39 6.94
C LYS A 324 -23.11 9.43 7.16
N SER A 325 -22.15 9.13 8.03
CA SER A 325 -21.01 9.98 8.32
C SER A 325 -19.80 9.13 8.70
N PHE A 326 -18.63 9.45 8.16
CA PHE A 326 -17.37 8.76 8.47
C PHE A 326 -16.17 9.67 8.30
N LYS A 327 -15.08 9.33 8.99
CA LYS A 327 -13.80 10.06 8.90
C LYS A 327 -12.90 9.44 7.84
N ILE A 328 -12.11 10.28 7.20
CA ILE A 328 -11.05 9.87 6.29
C ILE A 328 -9.69 10.23 6.88
N VAL A 329 -8.72 9.36 6.63
CA VAL A 329 -7.32 9.56 6.98
C VAL A 329 -6.68 10.42 5.89
N MET A 330 -6.07 11.55 6.26
CA MET A 330 -5.54 12.54 5.32
C MET A 330 -4.39 12.00 4.50
N SER A 331 -3.44 11.29 5.12
CA SER A 331 -2.30 10.64 4.46
C SER A 331 -1.58 11.57 3.46
N PRO A 332 -0.86 12.61 3.92
CA PRO A 332 -0.24 13.61 3.04
C PRO A 332 0.63 12.99 1.93
N ARG A 333 0.56 13.54 0.71
CA ARG A 333 1.33 13.08 -0.44
C ARG A 333 2.70 13.75 -0.49
N LEU A 334 3.68 13.05 -1.07
CA LEU A 334 5.00 13.64 -1.34
C LEU A 334 4.88 14.75 -2.40
N PRO A 335 5.71 15.81 -2.30
CA PRO A 335 5.86 16.78 -3.38
C PRO A 335 6.25 16.08 -4.70
N VAL A 336 5.70 16.55 -5.82
CA VAL A 336 6.01 15.97 -7.15
C VAL A 336 7.50 16.02 -7.48
N SER A 337 8.23 17.02 -6.99
CA SER A 337 9.68 17.14 -7.15
C SER A 337 10.49 15.99 -6.53
N GLU A 338 9.90 15.21 -5.61
CA GLU A 338 10.54 14.01 -5.07
C GLU A 338 10.27 12.74 -5.91
N LEU A 339 9.37 12.82 -6.90
CA LEU A 339 8.88 11.66 -7.65
C LEU A 339 9.52 11.49 -9.02
N TYR A 340 10.24 12.51 -9.53
CA TYR A 340 10.89 12.45 -10.84
C TYR A 340 12.34 12.92 -10.79
N VAL A 341 13.13 12.43 -11.75
CA VAL A 341 14.46 12.93 -12.07
C VAL A 341 14.50 13.11 -13.59
N LEU A 342 14.91 14.29 -14.06
CA LEU A 342 15.18 14.53 -15.47
C LEU A 342 16.64 14.12 -15.73
N HIS A 343 16.85 13.27 -16.73
CA HIS A 343 18.16 12.74 -17.12
C HIS A 343 18.66 13.38 -18.40
#